data_AF-A0A2A4J8V1-F1
#
_entry.id   AF-A0A2A4J8V1-F1
#
_cell.length_a   1.000
_cell.length_b   1.000
_cell.length_c   1.000
_cell.angle_alpha   90.00
_cell.angle_beta   90.00
_cell.angle_gamma   90.00
#
_symmetry.space_group_name_H-M   'P 1'
#
loop_
_entity.id
_entity.type
_entity.pdbx_description
1 polymer ?
#
loop_
_entity_poly.entity_id
_entity_poly.type
_entity_poly.pdbx_seq_one_letter_code
_entity_poly.pdbx_strand_id
1 'polypeptide(L)'
;MEPRTELQRNALVEARRQELNVYQRALDIQWLNSRMEDGRMGRCLALIQREAEMEKDFQERTDHAAIVNARAERETRLGIEINKVRREEICQLLRRHYLRERDPSLKELAKKLQAGYVCRDIQQQILHNEYRRLQEKAEDMRSNNILLNALSDDKDAEDQEAKEKMQRTTQYCKELQQQLVNRQRQKQCQYEDSLIEKKMLEDIIRTMSDEDKRELQQKRDLTEKTRHEMKTFLQAREAWKQKQKEMVIIEERKIEEQNKMMADRQSAIVQERERRMKIKEEINEKMSAKILADEAARQERTNIIKLLQEQEYLEKNFQDDIAEQLKLEEVRRTTKDALAAQIEERKKAVRDRRMVEAQFRKETEDKIADDMRKEREEHQKRREKGKLYSQELLKQIQDNASRRKQDVKMEEDRAVYVWDCDRKWRQEVSKEREKMIQEHAPQLLGYLQAGVLQPSDLPAVRAGANTKPELKVLDIEGMAKSKRAHRRQEVSKEREKMIQEHAPQLLGYLQAGVLQPEDLPAVRAGANTKPELKVLDIEGMAKSKRAHRFAKCNAMCRTLREY
;
A
#
# COMPACT_ATOMS: atom_id res chain seq x y z
N MET A 1 46.69 88.67 52.57
CA MET A 1 45.78 89.58 51.83
C MET A 1 46.49 90.00 50.56
N GLU A 2 46.38 89.21 49.50
CA GLU A 2 46.90 89.59 48.19
C GLU A 2 45.82 90.38 47.43
N PRO A 3 46.18 91.39 46.61
CA PRO A 3 45.20 92.21 45.91
C PRO A 3 44.52 91.41 44.79
N ARG A 4 43.18 91.39 44.78
CA ARG A 4 42.40 90.78 43.68
C ARG A 4 42.69 91.50 42.37
N THR A 5 43.08 90.73 41.35
CA THR A 5 43.38 91.22 40.00
C THR A 5 42.15 91.81 39.31
N GLU A 6 42.38 92.75 38.38
CA GLU A 6 41.32 93.57 37.76
C GLU A 6 40.27 92.74 36.99
N LEU A 7 40.67 91.59 36.44
CA LEU A 7 39.78 90.59 35.85
C LEU A 7 38.61 90.21 36.78
N GLN A 8 38.85 90.10 38.09
CA GLN A 8 37.81 89.76 39.06
C GLN A 8 36.84 90.92 39.34
N ARG A 9 37.23 92.18 39.05
CA ARG A 9 36.34 93.34 39.10
C ARG A 9 35.46 93.41 37.86
N ASN A 10 36.03 93.16 36.68
CA ASN A 10 35.29 93.18 35.41
C ASN A 10 34.19 92.11 35.38
N ALA A 11 34.50 90.88 35.81
CA ALA A 11 33.51 89.81 35.91
C ALA A 11 32.32 90.14 36.84
N LEU A 12 32.55 90.88 37.93
CA LEU A 12 31.49 91.37 38.83
C LEU A 12 30.59 92.43 38.17
N VAL A 13 31.16 93.29 37.32
CA VAL A 13 30.40 94.30 36.56
C VAL A 13 29.57 93.63 35.45
N GLU A 14 30.10 92.62 34.77
CA GLU A 14 29.34 91.86 33.77
C GLU A 14 28.18 91.09 34.38
N ALA A 15 28.39 90.40 35.51
CA ALA A 15 27.33 89.72 36.25
C ALA A 15 26.18 90.68 36.62
N ARG A 16 26.52 91.86 37.19
CA ARG A 16 25.54 92.92 37.53
C ARG A 16 24.75 93.42 36.32
N ARG A 17 25.38 93.45 35.13
CA ARG A 17 24.74 93.84 33.86
C ARG A 17 23.83 92.75 33.30
N GLN A 18 24.17 91.48 33.50
CA GLN A 18 23.31 90.34 33.16
C GLN A 18 22.06 90.30 34.05
N GLU A 19 22.21 90.50 35.37
CA GLU A 19 21.09 90.63 36.32
C GLU A 19 20.07 91.69 35.88
N LEU A 20 20.55 92.91 35.58
CA LEU A 20 19.70 94.00 35.11
C LEU A 20 18.94 93.66 33.81
N ASN A 21 19.59 93.01 32.83
CA ASN A 21 18.93 92.55 31.61
C ASN A 21 17.84 91.49 31.87
N VAL A 22 18.00 90.65 32.89
CA VAL A 22 16.97 89.67 33.29
C VAL A 22 15.78 90.36 33.94
N TYR A 23 16.02 91.32 34.85
CA TYR A 23 14.94 92.12 35.45
C TYR A 23 14.16 92.92 34.41
N GLN A 24 14.83 93.49 33.40
CA GLN A 24 14.18 94.28 32.37
C GLN A 24 13.28 93.41 31.48
N ARG A 25 13.73 92.22 31.06
CA ARG A 25 12.89 91.23 30.36
C ARG A 25 11.68 90.78 31.19
N ALA A 26 11.82 90.65 32.51
CA ALA A 26 10.71 90.28 33.39
C ALA A 26 9.62 91.37 33.41
N LEU A 27 10.01 92.65 33.43
CA LEU A 27 9.10 93.79 33.34
C LEU A 27 8.41 93.86 31.96
N ASP A 28 9.15 93.63 30.87
CA ASP A 28 8.57 93.60 29.51
C ASP A 28 7.50 92.50 29.37
N ILE A 29 7.77 91.30 29.91
CA ILE A 29 6.81 90.20 29.96
C ILE A 29 5.59 90.56 30.82
N GLN A 30 5.80 91.20 31.96
CA GLN A 30 4.70 91.61 32.84
C GLN A 30 3.80 92.66 32.19
N TRP A 31 4.37 93.63 31.47
CA TRP A 31 3.62 94.64 30.70
C TRP A 31 2.83 94.01 29.54
N LEU A 32 3.44 93.05 28.83
CA LEU A 32 2.74 92.28 27.79
C LEU A 32 1.55 91.50 28.37
N ASN A 33 1.71 90.85 29.52
CA ASN A 33 0.64 90.10 30.17
C ASN A 33 -0.55 91.00 30.55
N SER A 34 -0.31 92.13 31.23
CA SER A 34 -1.38 93.08 31.55
C SER A 34 -2.07 93.68 30.31
N ARG A 35 -1.39 93.70 29.15
CA ARG A 35 -1.98 94.11 27.86
C ARG A 35 -2.68 92.96 27.11
N MET A 36 -2.48 91.70 27.50
CA MET A 36 -3.32 90.58 27.06
C MET A 36 -4.57 90.43 27.95
N GLU A 37 -4.51 90.85 29.21
CA GLU A 37 -5.66 90.96 30.13
C GLU A 37 -6.69 92.02 29.67
N ASP A 38 -6.30 92.94 28.78
CA ASP A 38 -7.18 93.82 28.00
C ASP A 38 -8.08 92.98 27.07
N GLY A 39 -9.14 92.39 27.64
CA GLY A 39 -9.90 91.28 27.06
C GLY A 39 -10.63 91.54 25.74
N ARG A 40 -10.47 92.69 25.08
CA ARG A 40 -10.75 92.82 23.64
C ARG A 40 -9.70 92.09 22.81
N MET A 41 -8.41 92.29 23.09
CA MET A 41 -7.32 91.66 22.34
C MET A 41 -7.35 90.13 22.52
N GLY A 42 -7.49 89.65 23.75
CA GLY A 42 -7.64 88.21 24.04
C GLY A 42 -8.82 87.56 23.31
N ARG A 43 -9.97 88.25 23.16
CA ARG A 43 -11.10 87.73 22.38
C ARG A 43 -10.85 87.73 20.87
N CYS A 44 -10.19 88.74 20.32
CA CYS A 44 -9.80 88.75 18.91
C CYS A 44 -8.77 87.64 18.61
N LEU A 45 -7.78 87.45 19.47
CA LEU A 45 -6.81 86.36 19.35
C LEU A 45 -7.47 84.97 19.49
N ALA A 46 -8.41 84.80 20.42
CA ALA A 46 -9.16 83.54 20.57
C ALA A 46 -10.08 83.25 19.37
N LEU A 47 -10.64 84.28 18.72
CA LEU A 47 -11.39 84.12 17.46
C LEU A 47 -10.47 83.71 16.31
N ILE A 48 -9.33 84.38 16.13
CA ILE A 48 -8.33 84.05 15.10
C ILE A 48 -7.76 82.63 15.33
N GLN A 49 -7.50 82.25 16.58
CA GLN A 49 -7.09 80.89 16.94
C GLN A 49 -8.18 79.87 16.58
N ARG A 50 -9.44 80.14 16.93
CA ARG A 50 -10.57 79.24 16.59
C ARG A 50 -10.82 79.15 15.09
N GLU A 51 -10.63 80.23 14.33
CA GLU A 51 -10.72 80.23 12.87
C GLU A 51 -9.56 79.43 12.26
N ALA A 52 -8.33 79.60 12.75
CA ALA A 52 -7.18 78.80 12.34
C ALA A 52 -7.30 77.31 12.73
N GLU A 53 -7.91 77.00 13.87
CA GLU A 53 -8.25 75.64 14.29
C GLU A 53 -9.29 75.03 13.35
N MET A 54 -10.37 75.74 13.02
CA MET A 54 -11.38 75.24 12.07
C MET A 54 -10.83 75.04 10.66
N GLU A 55 -9.97 75.95 10.17
CA GLU A 55 -9.30 75.83 8.87
C GLU A 55 -8.32 74.65 8.85
N LYS A 56 -7.55 74.46 9.93
CA LYS A 56 -6.66 73.30 10.11
C LYS A 56 -7.45 71.99 10.19
N ASP A 57 -8.57 71.96 10.90
CA ASP A 57 -9.49 70.82 10.95
C ASP A 57 -10.09 70.50 9.57
N PHE A 58 -10.42 71.53 8.78
CA PHE A 58 -10.91 71.36 7.41
C PHE A 58 -9.81 70.80 6.50
N GLN A 59 -8.60 71.36 6.56
CA GLN A 59 -7.44 70.92 5.78
C GLN A 59 -7.00 69.49 6.15
N GLU A 60 -6.97 69.13 7.44
CA GLU A 60 -6.65 67.76 7.87
C GLU A 60 -7.71 66.76 7.40
N ARG A 61 -8.99 67.16 7.32
CA ARG A 61 -10.07 66.31 6.76
C ARG A 61 -9.97 66.16 5.25
N THR A 62 -9.64 67.22 4.50
CA THR A 62 -9.47 67.14 3.04
C THR A 62 -8.21 66.36 2.67
N ASP A 63 -7.09 66.57 3.37
CA ASP A 63 -5.86 65.80 3.18
C ASP A 63 -6.05 64.32 3.58
N HIS A 64 -6.73 64.03 4.70
CA HIS A 64 -7.06 62.65 5.07
C HIS A 64 -7.98 61.98 4.04
N ALA A 65 -8.99 62.68 3.52
CA ALA A 65 -9.85 62.18 2.45
C ALA A 65 -9.06 61.93 1.15
N ALA A 66 -8.14 62.83 0.79
CA ALA A 66 -7.25 62.65 -0.36
C ALA A 66 -6.31 61.45 -0.17
N ILE A 67 -5.73 61.25 1.01
CA ILE A 67 -4.88 60.09 1.35
C ILE A 67 -5.69 58.78 1.28
N VAL A 68 -6.92 58.75 1.80
CA VAL A 68 -7.80 57.58 1.74
C VAL A 68 -8.20 57.27 0.29
N ASN A 69 -8.59 58.27 -0.50
CA ASN A 69 -8.92 58.08 -1.92
C ASN A 69 -7.70 57.60 -2.73
N ALA A 70 -6.54 58.24 -2.56
CA ALA A 70 -5.29 57.83 -3.20
C ALA A 70 -4.79 56.46 -2.72
N ARG A 71 -5.21 55.99 -1.54
CA ARG A 71 -5.00 54.61 -1.08
C ARG A 71 -5.96 53.63 -1.77
N ALA A 72 -7.26 53.93 -1.78
CA ALA A 72 -8.28 53.11 -2.45
C ALA A 72 -8.00 52.96 -3.97
N GLU A 73 -7.52 54.02 -4.63
CA GLU A 73 -7.06 53.95 -6.02
C GLU A 73 -5.85 53.02 -6.21
N ARG A 74 -4.89 53.02 -5.29
CA ARG A 74 -3.75 52.08 -5.35
C ARG A 74 -4.21 50.65 -5.09
N GLU A 75 -5.05 50.42 -4.10
CA GLU A 75 -5.57 49.09 -3.76
C GLU A 75 -6.47 48.52 -4.88
N THR A 76 -7.26 49.35 -5.57
CA THR A 76 -8.05 48.93 -6.74
C THR A 76 -7.20 48.68 -7.98
N ARG A 77 -6.20 49.52 -8.28
CA ARG A 77 -5.23 49.27 -9.38
C ARG A 77 -4.46 47.95 -9.15
N LEU A 78 -3.92 47.74 -7.95
CA LEU A 78 -3.26 46.49 -7.55
C LEU A 78 -4.22 45.30 -7.63
N GLY A 79 -5.47 45.46 -7.19
CA GLY A 79 -6.51 44.43 -7.33
C GLY A 79 -6.81 44.06 -8.78
N ILE A 80 -6.79 45.02 -9.71
CA ILE A 80 -6.92 44.76 -11.15
C ILE A 80 -5.70 44.01 -11.68
N GLU A 81 -4.48 44.38 -11.28
CA GLU A 81 -3.24 43.73 -11.70
C GLU A 81 -3.12 42.29 -11.18
N ILE A 82 -3.41 42.05 -9.90
CA ILE A 82 -3.49 40.72 -9.29
C ILE A 82 -4.53 39.86 -10.04
N ASN A 83 -5.68 40.43 -10.43
CA ASN A 83 -6.68 39.72 -11.20
C ASN A 83 -6.28 39.47 -12.66
N LYS A 84 -5.42 40.30 -13.28
CA LYS A 84 -4.81 39.99 -14.59
C LYS A 84 -3.84 38.82 -14.49
N VAL A 85 -2.89 38.87 -13.56
CA VAL A 85 -1.91 37.79 -13.32
C VAL A 85 -2.62 36.46 -13.06
N ARG A 86 -3.61 36.43 -12.16
CA ARG A 86 -4.40 35.21 -11.89
C ARG A 86 -5.14 34.68 -13.12
N ARG A 87 -5.67 35.55 -13.99
CA ARG A 87 -6.31 35.13 -15.25
C ARG A 87 -5.28 34.56 -16.23
N GLU A 88 -4.10 35.15 -16.33
CA GLU A 88 -3.00 34.67 -17.16
C GLU A 88 -2.47 33.32 -16.66
N GLU A 89 -2.33 33.12 -15.35
CA GLU A 89 -2.00 31.84 -14.72
C GLU A 89 -3.04 30.76 -15.04
N ILE A 90 -4.32 31.05 -14.87
CA ILE A 90 -5.43 30.12 -15.18
C ILE A 90 -5.44 29.78 -16.68
N CYS A 91 -5.30 30.77 -17.57
CA CYS A 91 -5.23 30.56 -19.02
C CYS A 91 -4.00 29.71 -19.41
N GLN A 92 -2.85 29.93 -18.78
CA GLN A 92 -1.66 29.08 -18.97
C GLN A 92 -1.92 27.64 -18.51
N LEU A 93 -2.49 27.44 -17.32
CA LEU A 93 -2.79 26.10 -16.79
C LEU A 93 -3.79 25.35 -17.68
N LEU A 94 -4.85 26.02 -18.14
CA LEU A 94 -5.81 25.46 -19.12
C LEU A 94 -5.13 25.12 -20.46
N ARG A 95 -4.19 25.94 -20.94
CA ARG A 95 -3.42 25.63 -22.15
C ARG A 95 -2.50 24.43 -21.95
N ARG A 96 -1.83 24.29 -20.80
CA ARG A 96 -1.04 23.10 -20.45
C ARG A 96 -1.92 21.85 -20.40
N HIS A 97 -3.10 21.92 -19.78
CA HIS A 97 -4.07 20.81 -19.74
C HIS A 97 -4.47 20.37 -21.15
N TYR A 98 -4.88 21.33 -21.98
CA TYR A 98 -5.27 21.09 -23.37
C TYR A 98 -4.16 20.43 -24.20
N LEU A 99 -2.91 20.87 -24.05
CA LEU A 99 -1.75 20.24 -24.69
C LEU A 99 -1.56 18.79 -24.19
N ARG A 100 -1.55 18.58 -22.86
CA ARG A 100 -1.36 17.27 -22.21
C ARG A 100 -2.45 16.25 -22.58
N GLU A 101 -3.68 16.68 -22.82
CA GLU A 101 -4.80 15.81 -23.21
C GLU A 101 -4.89 15.50 -24.70
N ARG A 102 -4.62 16.50 -25.55
CA ARG A 102 -4.81 16.45 -27.01
C ARG A 102 -3.59 15.91 -27.75
N ASP A 103 -2.38 16.16 -27.26
CA ASP A 103 -1.17 15.62 -27.88
C ASP A 103 -0.90 14.18 -27.39
N PRO A 104 -0.80 13.19 -28.30
CA PRO A 104 -0.61 11.79 -27.91
C PRO A 104 0.76 11.55 -27.26
N SER A 105 1.79 12.32 -27.61
CA SER A 105 3.15 12.13 -27.06
C SER A 105 3.24 12.60 -25.60
N LEU A 106 2.56 13.69 -25.25
CA LEU A 106 2.43 14.15 -23.87
C LEU A 106 1.55 13.19 -23.05
N LYS A 107 0.47 12.68 -23.64
CA LYS A 107 -0.42 11.70 -23.01
C LYS A 107 0.26 10.37 -22.71
N GLU A 108 1.13 9.90 -23.61
CA GLU A 108 2.01 8.76 -23.36
C GLU A 108 3.04 9.05 -22.27
N LEU A 109 3.67 10.23 -22.30
CA LEU A 109 4.64 10.62 -21.27
C LEU A 109 3.98 10.69 -19.88
N ALA A 110 2.78 11.26 -19.77
CA ALA A 110 2.01 11.31 -18.53
C ALA A 110 1.76 9.89 -17.96
N LYS A 111 1.32 8.94 -18.80
CA LYS A 111 1.15 7.53 -18.40
C LYS A 111 2.46 6.88 -17.95
N LYS A 112 3.57 7.16 -18.65
CA LYS A 112 4.91 6.61 -18.32
C LYS A 112 5.47 7.20 -17.01
N LEU A 113 5.22 8.48 -16.74
CA LEU A 113 5.56 9.12 -15.46
C LEU A 113 4.68 8.59 -14.32
N GLN A 114 3.37 8.44 -14.54
CA GLN A 114 2.44 7.85 -13.57
C GLN A 114 2.83 6.41 -13.21
N ALA A 115 3.20 5.60 -14.20
CA ALA A 115 3.74 4.26 -13.96
C ALA A 115 5.04 4.29 -13.14
N GLY A 116 5.89 5.29 -13.33
CA GLY A 116 7.08 5.53 -12.50
C GLY A 116 6.74 5.83 -11.04
N TYR A 117 5.73 6.68 -10.77
CA TYR A 117 5.24 6.91 -9.41
C TYR A 117 4.73 5.61 -8.76
N VAL A 118 3.91 4.83 -9.48
CA VAL A 118 3.42 3.53 -8.99
C VAL A 118 4.57 2.56 -8.71
N CYS A 119 5.60 2.49 -9.56
CA CYS A 119 6.77 1.65 -9.32
C CYS A 119 7.58 2.09 -8.09
N ARG A 120 7.74 3.40 -7.87
CA ARG A 120 8.37 3.95 -6.66
C ARG A 120 7.60 3.59 -5.40
N ASP A 121 6.29 3.79 -5.42
CA ASP A 121 5.44 3.61 -4.25
C ASP A 121 5.29 2.11 -3.90
N ILE A 122 5.28 1.22 -4.90
CA ILE A 122 5.42 -0.23 -4.70
C ILE A 122 6.78 -0.59 -4.08
N GLN A 123 7.89 0.00 -4.54
CA GLN A 123 9.21 -0.27 -3.95
C GLN A 123 9.27 0.18 -2.48
N GLN A 124 8.64 1.30 -2.13
CA GLN A 124 8.51 1.76 -0.74
C GLN A 124 7.65 0.79 0.10
N GLN A 125 6.56 0.25 -0.46
CA GLN A 125 5.76 -0.78 0.22
C GLN A 125 6.53 -2.08 0.43
N ILE A 126 7.37 -2.52 -0.53
CA ILE A 126 8.25 -3.68 -0.37
C ILE A 126 9.22 -3.46 0.79
N LEU A 127 9.94 -2.33 0.80
CA LEU A 127 10.89 -1.99 1.87
C LEU A 127 10.23 -1.87 3.25
N HIS A 128 9.01 -1.30 3.32
CA HIS A 128 8.23 -1.22 4.55
C HIS A 128 7.79 -2.61 5.05
N ASN A 129 7.38 -3.51 4.16
CA ASN A 129 7.01 -4.88 4.50
C ASN A 129 8.24 -5.72 4.90
N GLU A 130 9.41 -5.47 4.32
CA GLU A 130 10.68 -6.07 4.73
C GLU A 130 11.11 -5.59 6.12
N TYR A 131 11.04 -4.27 6.36
CA TYR A 131 11.26 -3.68 7.69
C TYR A 131 10.32 -4.29 8.73
N ARG A 132 9.02 -4.38 8.43
CA ARG A 132 8.03 -4.99 9.34
C ARG A 132 8.38 -6.46 9.64
N ARG A 133 8.70 -7.27 8.62
CA ARG A 133 9.12 -8.67 8.82
C ARG A 133 10.38 -8.83 9.66
N LEU A 134 11.30 -7.86 9.62
CA LEU A 134 12.48 -7.84 10.48
C LEU A 134 12.13 -7.42 11.92
N GLN A 135 11.19 -6.48 12.09
CA GLN A 135 10.67 -6.09 13.40
C GLN A 135 9.89 -7.25 14.06
N GLU A 136 8.97 -7.89 13.33
CA GLU A 136 8.22 -9.08 13.77
C GLU A 136 9.18 -10.17 14.27
N LYS A 137 10.19 -10.54 13.47
CA LYS A 137 11.24 -11.48 13.89
C LYS A 137 12.03 -11.04 15.12
N ALA A 138 12.28 -9.75 15.30
CA ALA A 138 12.96 -9.21 16.48
C ALA A 138 12.05 -9.20 17.72
N GLU A 139 10.73 -9.16 17.55
CA GLU A 139 9.73 -9.33 18.61
C GLU A 139 9.57 -10.81 18.97
N ASP A 140 9.51 -11.70 17.97
CA ASP A 140 9.52 -13.16 18.14
C ASP A 140 10.79 -13.65 18.86
N MET A 141 11.98 -13.16 18.50
CA MET A 141 13.21 -13.53 19.21
C MET A 141 13.22 -13.04 20.66
N ARG A 142 12.60 -11.88 20.95
CA ARG A 142 12.47 -11.37 22.32
C ARG A 142 11.47 -12.18 23.14
N SER A 143 10.31 -12.53 22.59
CA SER A 143 9.30 -13.36 23.28
C SER A 143 9.81 -14.78 23.52
N ASN A 144 10.49 -15.40 22.54
CA ASN A 144 11.13 -16.70 22.72
C ASN A 144 12.24 -16.67 23.79
N ASN A 145 13.07 -15.62 23.84
CA ASN A 145 14.08 -15.50 24.89
C ASN A 145 13.46 -15.34 26.30
N ILE A 146 12.36 -14.58 26.43
CA ILE A 146 11.62 -14.46 27.70
C ILE A 146 11.04 -15.82 28.12
N LEU A 147 10.45 -16.57 27.19
CA LEU A 147 9.93 -17.92 27.45
C LEU A 147 11.05 -18.91 27.80
N LEU A 148 12.21 -18.82 27.14
CA LEU A 148 13.36 -19.68 27.43
C LEU A 148 13.93 -19.43 28.82
N ASN A 149 13.99 -18.15 29.25
CA ASN A 149 14.39 -17.78 30.60
C ASN A 149 13.40 -18.31 31.64
N ALA A 150 12.09 -18.11 31.45
CA ALA A 150 11.07 -18.64 32.35
C ALA A 150 11.15 -20.18 32.47
N LEU A 151 11.39 -20.89 31.35
CA LEU A 151 11.64 -22.34 31.32
C LEU A 151 13.00 -22.77 31.91
N SER A 152 13.87 -21.83 32.27
CA SER A 152 15.06 -22.06 33.10
C SER A 152 14.72 -21.80 34.56
N ASP A 153 14.08 -20.66 34.87
CA ASP A 153 13.66 -20.27 36.21
C ASP A 153 12.75 -21.34 36.85
N ASP A 154 11.78 -21.86 36.09
CA ASP A 154 10.89 -22.97 36.50
C ASP A 154 11.68 -24.25 36.82
N LYS A 155 12.71 -24.58 36.02
CA LYS A 155 13.56 -25.76 36.26
C LYS A 155 14.45 -25.58 37.47
N ASP A 156 15.07 -24.41 37.62
CA ASP A 156 15.89 -24.09 38.78
C ASP A 156 15.03 -24.13 40.08
N ALA A 157 13.74 -23.78 39.98
CA ALA A 157 12.77 -23.95 41.05
C ALA A 157 12.39 -25.43 41.32
N GLU A 158 12.10 -26.25 40.29
CA GLU A 158 11.88 -27.71 40.44
C GLU A 158 13.10 -28.40 41.09
N ASP A 159 14.29 -28.06 40.61
CA ASP A 159 15.56 -28.59 41.08
C ASP A 159 15.85 -28.15 42.54
N GLN A 160 15.40 -26.95 42.92
CA GLN A 160 15.45 -26.47 44.31
C GLN A 160 14.42 -27.15 45.22
N GLU A 161 13.19 -27.38 44.78
CA GLU A 161 12.20 -28.16 45.56
C GLU A 161 12.69 -29.60 45.74
N ALA A 162 13.29 -30.20 44.71
CA ALA A 162 13.90 -31.53 44.79
C ALA A 162 15.02 -31.58 45.84
N LYS A 163 15.92 -30.58 45.86
CA LYS A 163 16.98 -30.43 46.88
C LYS A 163 16.39 -30.28 48.28
N GLU A 164 15.38 -29.43 48.47
CA GLU A 164 14.71 -29.25 49.76
C GLU A 164 14.00 -30.53 50.23
N LYS A 165 13.27 -31.21 49.35
CA LYS A 165 12.59 -32.47 49.62
C LYS A 165 13.58 -33.54 50.07
N MET A 166 14.70 -33.67 49.37
CA MET A 166 15.79 -34.59 49.73
C MET A 166 16.46 -34.21 51.07
N GLN A 167 16.62 -32.93 51.38
CA GLN A 167 17.09 -32.47 52.70
C GLN A 167 16.08 -32.81 53.81
N ARG A 168 14.79 -32.55 53.62
CA ARG A 168 13.72 -32.89 54.57
C ARG A 168 13.65 -34.40 54.83
N THR A 169 13.73 -35.23 53.78
CA THR A 169 13.84 -36.70 53.94
C THR A 169 15.11 -37.10 54.70
N THR A 170 16.25 -36.47 54.41
CA THR A 170 17.52 -36.75 55.11
C THR A 170 17.45 -36.37 56.59
N GLN A 171 16.80 -35.25 56.94
CA GLN A 171 16.55 -34.83 58.32
C GLN A 171 15.64 -35.84 59.03
N TYR A 172 14.51 -36.21 58.42
CA TYR A 172 13.58 -37.20 58.96
C TYR A 172 14.25 -38.58 59.20
N CYS A 173 15.11 -39.05 58.29
CA CYS A 173 15.88 -40.28 58.50
C CYS A 173 16.85 -40.18 59.69
N LYS A 174 17.50 -39.02 59.90
CA LYS A 174 18.35 -38.79 61.08
C LYS A 174 17.55 -38.75 62.38
N GLU A 175 16.38 -38.11 62.38
CA GLU A 175 15.47 -38.10 63.52
C GLU A 175 14.99 -39.50 63.88
N LEU A 176 14.59 -40.30 62.87
CA LEU A 176 14.19 -41.69 63.06
C LEU A 176 15.34 -42.56 63.61
N GLN A 177 16.56 -42.35 63.12
CA GLN A 177 17.76 -43.00 63.66
C GLN A 177 18.02 -42.58 65.12
N GLN A 178 17.85 -41.30 65.46
CA GLN A 178 17.98 -40.81 66.83
C GLN A 178 16.90 -41.38 67.75
N GLN A 179 15.65 -41.55 67.27
CA GLN A 179 14.58 -42.21 68.03
C GLN A 179 14.92 -43.68 68.31
N LEU A 180 15.51 -44.41 67.35
CA LEU A 180 15.98 -45.78 67.56
C LEU A 180 17.10 -45.85 68.62
N VAL A 181 18.08 -44.95 68.56
CA VAL A 181 19.15 -44.83 69.57
C VAL A 181 18.58 -44.50 70.94
N ASN A 182 17.67 -43.53 71.04
CA ASN A 182 17.02 -43.15 72.30
C ASN A 182 16.21 -44.31 72.90
N ARG A 183 15.46 -45.05 72.07
CA ARG A 183 14.69 -46.23 72.50
C ARG A 183 15.60 -47.38 72.95
N GLN A 184 16.76 -47.56 72.33
CA GLN A 184 17.75 -48.55 72.79
C GLN A 184 18.40 -48.12 74.12
N ARG A 185 18.70 -46.83 74.29
CA ARG A 185 19.20 -46.28 75.55
C ARG A 185 18.18 -46.40 76.69
N GLN A 186 16.89 -46.18 76.40
CA GLN A 186 15.81 -46.38 77.38
C GLN A 186 15.75 -47.84 77.87
N LYS A 187 15.93 -48.83 76.99
CA LYS A 187 16.03 -50.25 77.39
C LYS A 187 17.27 -50.53 78.25
N GLN A 188 18.38 -49.85 78.02
CA GLN A 188 19.58 -49.99 78.84
C GLN A 188 19.32 -49.48 80.26
N CYS A 189 18.75 -48.29 80.41
CA CYS A 189 18.36 -47.77 81.72
C CYS A 189 17.34 -48.68 82.43
N GLN A 190 16.30 -49.16 81.73
CA GLN A 190 15.34 -50.11 82.32
C GLN A 190 15.99 -51.42 82.80
N TYR A 191 17.07 -51.87 82.15
CA TYR A 191 17.84 -53.04 82.56
C TYR A 191 18.77 -52.75 83.75
N GLU A 192 19.36 -51.56 83.80
CA GLU A 192 20.12 -51.04 84.94
C GLU A 192 19.22 -50.89 86.19
N ASP A 193 18.04 -50.30 86.03
CA ASP A 193 17.00 -50.18 87.06
C ASP A 193 16.58 -51.58 87.57
N SER A 194 16.30 -52.52 86.65
CA SER A 194 15.95 -53.91 87.01
C SER A 194 17.06 -54.64 87.78
N LEU A 195 18.34 -54.32 87.51
CA LEU A 195 19.48 -54.85 88.26
C LEU A 195 19.59 -54.21 89.66
N ILE A 196 19.30 -52.93 89.80
CA ILE A 196 19.25 -52.21 91.07
C ILE A 196 18.10 -52.76 91.94
N GLU A 197 16.90 -52.92 91.38
CA GLU A 197 15.75 -53.53 92.06
C GLU A 197 16.04 -54.96 92.50
N LYS A 198 16.60 -55.80 91.62
CA LYS A 198 16.98 -57.18 91.95
C LYS A 198 17.96 -57.23 93.12
N LYS A 199 18.98 -56.36 93.13
CA LYS A 199 19.95 -56.27 94.23
C LYS A 199 19.29 -55.80 95.52
N MET A 200 18.41 -54.80 95.45
CA MET A 200 17.66 -54.31 96.62
C MET A 200 16.77 -55.42 97.22
N LEU A 201 16.13 -56.23 96.38
CA LEU A 201 15.35 -57.39 96.82
C LEU A 201 16.23 -58.48 97.46
N GLU A 202 17.43 -58.74 96.92
CA GLU A 202 18.41 -59.66 97.52
C GLU A 202 18.90 -59.17 98.89
N ASP A 203 19.15 -57.87 99.04
CA ASP A 203 19.52 -57.26 100.33
C ASP A 203 18.34 -57.29 101.33
N ILE A 204 17.09 -57.11 100.89
CA ILE A 204 15.88 -57.26 101.74
C ILE A 204 15.69 -58.71 102.21
N ILE A 205 15.83 -59.70 101.32
CA ILE A 205 15.75 -61.12 101.68
C ILE A 205 16.84 -61.46 102.70
N ARG A 206 18.04 -60.87 102.54
CA ARG A 206 19.15 -61.03 103.48
C ARG A 206 18.81 -60.46 104.86
N THR A 207 18.32 -59.22 104.95
CA THR A 207 17.94 -58.61 106.23
C THR A 207 16.81 -59.37 106.91
N MET A 208 15.77 -59.79 106.19
CA MET A 208 14.72 -60.68 106.72
C MET A 208 15.33 -61.96 107.31
N SER A 209 16.23 -62.62 106.59
CA SER A 209 16.88 -63.84 107.09
C SER A 209 17.74 -63.60 108.35
N ASP A 210 18.28 -62.39 108.55
CA ASP A 210 19.05 -62.01 109.73
C ASP A 210 18.17 -61.46 110.87
N GLU A 211 16.91 -61.12 110.58
CA GLU A 211 15.86 -60.85 111.57
C GLU A 211 15.22 -62.14 112.07
N ASP A 212 14.88 -63.08 111.18
CA ASP A 212 14.42 -64.43 111.55
C ASP A 212 15.39 -65.14 112.50
N LYS A 213 16.71 -65.04 112.25
CA LYS A 213 17.75 -65.58 113.14
C LYS A 213 17.71 -64.92 114.53
N ARG A 214 17.59 -63.58 114.59
CA ARG A 214 17.50 -62.81 115.84
C ARG A 214 16.21 -63.14 116.60
N GLU A 215 15.06 -63.23 115.92
CA GLU A 215 13.81 -63.68 116.52
C GLU A 215 13.91 -65.13 117.05
N LEU A 216 14.54 -66.04 116.30
CA LEU A 216 14.70 -67.43 116.73
C LEU A 216 15.57 -67.54 117.99
N GLN A 217 16.59 -66.69 118.13
CA GLN A 217 17.40 -66.58 119.35
C GLN A 217 16.59 -65.98 120.50
N GLN A 218 15.90 -64.85 120.31
CA GLN A 218 15.02 -64.27 121.34
C GLN A 218 13.92 -65.24 121.80
N LYS A 219 13.35 -66.02 120.90
CA LYS A 219 12.36 -67.07 121.21
C LYS A 219 12.99 -68.20 122.03
N ARG A 220 14.24 -68.61 121.76
CA ARG A 220 14.98 -69.57 122.61
C ARG A 220 15.17 -69.01 124.01
N ASP A 221 15.75 -67.82 124.14
CA ASP A 221 16.00 -67.16 125.43
C ASP A 221 14.71 -66.99 126.27
N LEU A 222 13.59 -66.67 125.60
CA LEU A 222 12.27 -66.58 126.23
C LEU A 222 11.74 -67.96 126.65
N THR A 223 11.94 -69.01 125.86
CA THR A 223 11.56 -70.38 126.26
C THR A 223 12.40 -70.94 127.41
N GLU A 224 13.64 -70.49 127.61
CA GLU A 224 14.43 -70.87 128.79
C GLU A 224 13.96 -70.15 130.05
N LYS A 225 13.71 -68.83 129.98
CA LYS A 225 13.11 -68.04 131.07
C LYS A 225 11.76 -68.60 131.50
N THR A 226 10.85 -68.80 130.54
CA THR A 226 9.51 -69.35 130.82
C THR A 226 9.54 -70.83 131.25
N ARG A 227 10.57 -71.62 130.89
CA ARG A 227 10.79 -72.95 131.51
C ARG A 227 11.19 -72.84 132.98
N HIS A 228 12.00 -71.85 133.35
CA HIS A 228 12.37 -71.60 134.74
C HIS A 228 11.16 -71.17 135.57
N GLU A 229 10.39 -70.20 135.04
CA GLU A 229 9.14 -69.72 135.65
C GLU A 229 8.05 -70.79 135.71
N MET A 230 7.88 -71.62 134.67
CA MET A 230 6.89 -72.70 134.69
C MET A 230 7.25 -73.83 135.67
N LYS A 231 8.54 -74.00 136.00
CA LYS A 231 8.98 -74.91 137.06
C LYS A 231 8.54 -74.46 138.45
N THR A 232 8.52 -73.15 138.73
CA THR A 232 7.97 -72.59 139.98
C THR A 232 6.45 -72.47 139.93
N PHE A 233 5.86 -72.16 138.77
CA PHE A 233 4.41 -72.03 138.61
C PHE A 233 3.66 -73.38 138.68
N LEU A 234 4.29 -74.49 138.27
CA LEU A 234 3.71 -75.83 138.46
C LEU A 234 3.53 -76.16 139.96
N GLN A 235 4.53 -75.85 140.79
CA GLN A 235 4.48 -76.00 142.25
C GLN A 235 3.32 -75.19 142.88
N ALA A 236 2.90 -74.09 142.26
CA ALA A 236 1.75 -73.29 142.69
C ALA A 236 0.41 -73.77 142.10
N ARG A 237 0.36 -74.21 140.83
CA ARG A 237 -0.91 -74.49 140.14
C ARG A 237 -1.56 -75.82 140.53
N GLU A 238 -0.78 -76.77 141.04
CA GLU A 238 -1.30 -78.00 141.68
C GLU A 238 -2.34 -77.66 142.77
N ALA A 239 -2.12 -76.58 143.53
CA ALA A 239 -2.97 -76.14 144.63
C ALA A 239 -4.25 -75.37 144.20
N TRP A 240 -4.37 -74.94 142.94
CA TRP A 240 -5.54 -74.16 142.48
C TRP A 240 -6.54 -74.99 141.67
N LYS A 241 -6.09 -76.01 140.93
CA LYS A 241 -6.89 -76.68 139.89
C LYS A 241 -8.09 -77.51 140.40
N GLN A 242 -8.26 -77.61 141.71
CA GLN A 242 -9.34 -78.35 142.38
C GLN A 242 -10.67 -77.56 142.49
N LYS A 243 -10.76 -76.30 142.03
CA LYS A 243 -11.83 -75.36 142.44
C LYS A 243 -12.88 -74.88 141.41
N GLN A 244 -12.77 -75.15 140.09
CA GLN A 244 -13.48 -74.30 139.10
C GLN A 244 -13.81 -75.00 137.76
N LYS A 245 -14.92 -75.76 137.64
CA LYS A 245 -15.17 -76.59 136.43
C LYS A 245 -16.61 -76.63 135.85
N GLU A 246 -17.54 -75.74 136.25
CA GLU A 246 -18.97 -76.12 136.34
C GLU A 246 -20.06 -75.32 135.53
N MET A 247 -19.79 -74.39 134.58
CA MET A 247 -20.77 -73.27 134.31
C MET A 247 -21.32 -72.84 132.90
N VAL A 248 -20.81 -73.20 131.69
CA VAL A 248 -20.59 -72.14 130.63
C VAL A 248 -21.41 -72.11 129.29
N ILE A 249 -22.26 -73.08 128.89
CA ILE A 249 -22.09 -73.69 127.52
C ILE A 249 -23.08 -73.42 126.31
N ILE A 250 -23.95 -72.39 126.21
CA ILE A 250 -25.29 -72.57 125.55
C ILE A 250 -25.62 -72.08 124.08
N GLU A 251 -25.33 -70.86 123.60
CA GLU A 251 -26.43 -70.00 123.03
C GLU A 251 -26.69 -69.71 121.51
N GLU A 252 -25.96 -70.21 120.49
CA GLU A 252 -26.00 -69.63 119.10
C GLU A 252 -27.14 -70.03 118.10
N ARG A 253 -27.48 -69.14 117.12
CA ARG A 253 -27.91 -69.34 115.67
C ARG A 253 -28.91 -68.30 115.09
N LYS A 254 -28.84 -67.87 113.79
CA LYS A 254 -30.07 -67.53 112.95
C LYS A 254 -30.10 -67.20 111.42
N ILE A 255 -29.24 -66.37 110.76
CA ILE A 255 -29.63 -65.58 109.52
C ILE A 255 -28.74 -65.79 108.25
N GLU A 256 -29.30 -65.79 107.00
CA GLU A 256 -28.52 -66.11 105.76
C GLU A 256 -28.96 -65.53 104.35
N GLU A 257 -30.21 -65.10 104.10
CA GLU A 257 -30.99 -65.41 102.86
C GLU A 257 -30.65 -64.85 101.43
N GLN A 258 -30.56 -63.52 101.17
CA GLN A 258 -31.64 -62.90 100.36
C GLN A 258 -31.63 -62.70 98.80
N ASN A 259 -30.53 -62.79 98.02
CA ASN A 259 -30.43 -61.99 96.74
C ASN A 259 -30.34 -62.74 95.37
N LYS A 260 -31.05 -62.24 94.31
CA LYS A 260 -30.91 -62.49 92.83
C LYS A 260 -31.90 -61.68 91.95
N MET A 261 -31.57 -61.27 90.70
CA MET A 261 -32.57 -61.01 89.61
C MET A 261 -32.12 -60.90 88.11
N MET A 262 -31.45 -59.82 87.66
CA MET A 262 -31.67 -59.17 86.32
C MET A 262 -30.86 -59.65 85.07
N ALA A 263 -31.49 -59.53 83.87
CA ALA A 263 -30.93 -59.52 82.48
C ALA A 263 -32.05 -59.04 81.47
N ASP A 264 -31.98 -58.81 80.14
CA ASP A 264 -30.99 -58.68 79.03
C ASP A 264 -31.66 -57.95 77.80
N ARG A 265 -30.95 -57.44 76.75
CA ARG A 265 -31.55 -57.27 75.37
C ARG A 265 -30.64 -56.96 74.14
N GLN A 266 -31.11 -57.49 73.00
CA GLN A 266 -30.71 -57.38 71.57
C GLN A 266 -30.40 -55.94 71.04
N SER A 267 -29.53 -55.63 70.04
CA SER A 267 -28.92 -56.30 68.85
C SER A 267 -29.73 -56.25 67.53
N ALA A 268 -29.19 -55.69 66.41
CA ALA A 268 -29.95 -55.45 65.16
C ALA A 268 -29.23 -55.42 63.76
N ILE A 269 -28.72 -54.26 63.29
CA ILE A 269 -28.72 -53.84 61.85
C ILE A 269 -27.50 -54.30 61.01
N VAL A 270 -27.71 -54.76 59.75
CA VAL A 270 -26.63 -55.28 58.84
C VAL A 270 -26.74 -54.97 57.31
N GLN A 271 -27.86 -54.48 56.75
CA GLN A 271 -28.23 -54.79 55.33
C GLN A 271 -27.89 -53.83 54.16
N GLU A 272 -27.34 -52.62 54.32
CA GLU A 272 -27.38 -51.56 53.27
C GLU A 272 -26.32 -51.65 52.11
N ARG A 273 -25.93 -52.83 51.61
CA ARG A 273 -24.67 -52.98 50.81
C ARG A 273 -24.77 -53.23 49.29
N GLU A 274 -25.95 -53.34 48.67
CA GLU A 274 -26.07 -53.93 47.30
C GLU A 274 -26.25 -52.96 46.10
N ARG A 275 -26.59 -51.67 46.31
CA ARG A 275 -27.20 -50.80 45.26
C ARG A 275 -26.26 -50.20 44.18
N ARG A 276 -25.11 -50.82 43.80
CA ARG A 276 -23.99 -50.05 43.18
C ARG A 276 -23.52 -50.33 41.73
N MET A 277 -24.13 -51.23 40.93
CA MET A 277 -23.39 -51.87 39.81
C MET A 277 -24.01 -51.98 38.38
N LYS A 278 -25.14 -51.36 38.00
CA LYS A 278 -25.83 -51.73 36.72
C LYS A 278 -26.41 -50.64 35.78
N ILE A 279 -26.09 -49.35 35.90
CA ILE A 279 -26.66 -48.31 35.00
C ILE A 279 -25.58 -47.31 34.54
N LYS A 280 -24.68 -47.72 33.63
CA LYS A 280 -23.58 -46.85 33.18
C LYS A 280 -23.11 -46.97 31.72
N GLU A 281 -23.61 -47.92 30.91
CA GLU A 281 -22.89 -48.34 29.68
C GLU A 281 -23.71 -48.35 28.36
N GLU A 282 -25.03 -48.57 28.37
CA GLU A 282 -25.76 -48.97 27.13
C GLU A 282 -26.36 -47.84 26.27
N ILE A 283 -26.35 -46.57 26.70
CA ILE A 283 -27.28 -45.55 26.16
C ILE A 283 -26.56 -44.21 25.84
N ASN A 284 -26.03 -44.06 24.61
CA ASN A 284 -25.62 -42.73 24.10
C ASN A 284 -24.56 -42.71 22.96
N GLU A 285 -24.26 -43.80 22.27
CA GLU A 285 -25.20 -44.30 21.26
C GLU A 285 -25.33 -43.32 20.08
N LYS A 286 -26.15 -42.28 20.31
CA LYS A 286 -26.62 -41.28 19.33
C LYS A 286 -25.68 -40.08 19.08
N MET A 287 -24.48 -40.04 19.68
CA MET A 287 -23.60 -38.87 19.57
C MET A 287 -22.91 -38.72 18.20
N SER A 288 -22.58 -39.83 17.53
CA SER A 288 -21.74 -39.85 16.32
C SER A 288 -22.53 -39.76 14.99
N ALA A 289 -23.71 -40.37 14.92
CA ALA A 289 -24.43 -40.59 13.65
C ALA A 289 -25.04 -39.33 13.00
N LYS A 290 -25.17 -38.21 13.71
CA LYS A 290 -25.87 -37.00 13.20
C LYS A 290 -25.00 -36.00 12.43
N ILE A 291 -23.68 -36.13 12.46
CA ILE A 291 -22.77 -35.08 11.96
C ILE A 291 -22.43 -35.24 10.47
N LEU A 292 -22.46 -36.46 9.93
CA LEU A 292 -22.07 -36.76 8.53
C LEU A 292 -23.17 -36.52 7.48
N ALA A 293 -24.36 -36.09 7.86
CA ALA A 293 -25.51 -35.97 6.95
C ALA A 293 -25.68 -34.57 6.30
N ASP A 294 -25.13 -33.50 6.90
CA ASP A 294 -25.52 -32.12 6.58
C ASP A 294 -24.59 -31.38 5.59
N GLU A 295 -23.44 -31.98 5.23
CA GLU A 295 -22.46 -31.33 4.34
C GLU A 295 -22.64 -31.69 2.85
N ALA A 296 -23.18 -32.87 2.55
CA ALA A 296 -23.46 -33.29 1.17
C ALA A 296 -24.45 -32.36 0.44
N ALA A 297 -25.43 -31.82 1.17
CA ALA A 297 -26.52 -31.02 0.60
C ALA A 297 -26.11 -29.64 0.04
N ARG A 298 -24.86 -29.19 0.24
CA ARG A 298 -24.40 -27.85 -0.16
C ARG A 298 -23.71 -27.77 -1.53
N GLN A 299 -23.25 -28.89 -2.11
CA GLN A 299 -22.37 -28.86 -3.30
C GLN A 299 -23.06 -29.08 -4.65
N GLU A 300 -24.27 -29.68 -4.70
CA GLU A 300 -24.94 -29.99 -5.98
C GLU A 300 -25.69 -28.79 -6.61
N ARG A 301 -26.12 -27.80 -5.79
CA ARG A 301 -26.95 -26.68 -6.26
C ARG A 301 -26.21 -25.64 -7.11
N THR A 302 -24.87 -25.65 -7.14
CA THR A 302 -24.05 -24.60 -7.79
C THR A 302 -23.64 -24.92 -9.22
N ASN A 303 -23.71 -26.19 -9.65
CA ASN A 303 -23.17 -26.62 -10.95
C ASN A 303 -24.21 -26.65 -12.09
N ILE A 304 -25.50 -26.77 -11.79
CA ILE A 304 -26.57 -26.90 -12.81
C ILE A 304 -26.88 -25.56 -13.49
N ILE A 305 -26.78 -24.44 -12.76
CA ILE A 305 -27.18 -23.10 -13.25
C ILE A 305 -26.27 -22.57 -14.38
N LYS A 306 -25.04 -23.09 -14.52
CA LYS A 306 -24.06 -22.62 -15.51
C LYS A 306 -24.17 -23.24 -16.91
N LEU A 307 -24.95 -24.32 -17.08
CA LEU A 307 -25.07 -25.04 -18.36
C LEU A 307 -26.32 -24.67 -19.17
N LEU A 308 -27.15 -23.75 -18.68
CA LEU A 308 -28.41 -23.34 -19.30
C LEU A 308 -28.38 -21.90 -19.88
N GLN A 309 -27.19 -21.37 -20.17
CA GLN A 309 -27.03 -20.02 -20.75
C GLN A 309 -26.30 -19.98 -22.10
N GLU A 310 -25.90 -21.13 -22.67
CA GLU A 310 -25.09 -21.19 -23.91
C GLU A 310 -25.78 -21.82 -25.13
N GLN A 311 -27.05 -22.26 -25.02
CA GLN A 311 -27.77 -22.91 -26.13
C GLN A 311 -28.91 -22.09 -26.78
N GLU A 312 -29.47 -21.07 -26.12
CA GLU A 312 -30.53 -20.23 -26.71
C GLU A 312 -30.02 -19.14 -27.69
N TYR A 313 -28.70 -19.02 -27.87
CA TYR A 313 -28.08 -17.95 -28.68
C TYR A 313 -27.93 -18.28 -30.18
N LEU A 314 -28.41 -19.45 -30.65
CA LEU A 314 -28.10 -19.97 -31.99
C LEU A 314 -29.29 -20.23 -32.92
N GLU A 315 -30.53 -20.27 -32.44
CA GLU A 315 -31.69 -20.72 -33.27
C GLU A 315 -32.57 -19.60 -33.83
N LYS A 316 -32.28 -18.32 -33.57
CA LYS A 316 -33.14 -17.20 -34.04
C LYS A 316 -32.74 -16.54 -35.36
N ASN A 317 -31.64 -16.97 -35.99
CA ASN A 317 -31.15 -16.42 -37.26
C ASN A 317 -31.78 -17.08 -38.52
N PHE A 318 -32.87 -17.85 -38.37
CA PHE A 318 -33.51 -18.61 -39.45
C PHE A 318 -34.83 -18.00 -39.98
N GLN A 319 -35.12 -16.73 -39.67
CA GLN A 319 -36.42 -16.11 -39.99
C GLN A 319 -36.41 -14.97 -41.03
N ASP A 320 -35.24 -14.50 -41.49
CA ASP A 320 -35.15 -13.36 -42.43
C ASP A 320 -35.07 -13.74 -43.93
N ASP A 321 -34.61 -14.94 -44.28
CA ASP A 321 -34.28 -15.33 -45.67
C ASP A 321 -35.50 -15.58 -46.60
N ILE A 322 -36.74 -15.55 -46.09
CA ILE A 322 -37.94 -15.90 -46.86
C ILE A 322 -38.53 -14.70 -47.64
N ALA A 323 -38.09 -13.47 -47.35
CA ALA A 323 -38.70 -12.25 -47.88
C ALA A 323 -38.32 -11.87 -49.33
N GLU A 324 -37.26 -12.44 -49.91
CA GLU A 324 -36.63 -11.86 -51.11
C GLU A 324 -37.20 -12.37 -52.46
N GLN A 325 -37.81 -13.56 -52.53
CA GLN A 325 -38.15 -14.20 -53.81
C GLN A 325 -39.39 -13.67 -54.55
N LEU A 326 -40.18 -12.75 -53.96
CA LEU A 326 -41.48 -12.33 -54.50
C LEU A 326 -41.47 -11.22 -55.58
N LYS A 327 -40.30 -10.73 -56.03
CA LYS A 327 -40.19 -9.52 -56.88
C LYS A 327 -39.97 -9.75 -58.38
N LEU A 328 -39.98 -10.98 -58.89
CA LEU A 328 -39.43 -11.29 -60.22
C LEU A 328 -40.44 -11.38 -61.39
N GLU A 329 -41.75 -11.45 -61.14
CA GLU A 329 -42.71 -11.88 -62.18
C GLU A 329 -43.34 -10.76 -63.04
N GLU A 330 -43.31 -9.51 -62.60
CA GLU A 330 -44.20 -8.45 -63.12
C GLU A 330 -43.81 -7.90 -64.53
N VAL A 331 -42.55 -8.06 -64.93
CA VAL A 331 -41.94 -7.40 -66.11
C VAL A 331 -42.49 -7.88 -67.47
N ARG A 332 -43.20 -9.02 -67.52
CA ARG A 332 -43.34 -9.83 -68.75
C ARG A 332 -44.48 -9.47 -69.73
N ARG A 333 -45.19 -8.34 -69.54
CA ARG A 333 -46.47 -8.06 -70.25
C ARG A 333 -46.50 -6.94 -71.31
N THR A 334 -45.53 -6.04 -71.38
CA THR A 334 -45.70 -4.71 -72.02
C THR A 334 -45.37 -4.59 -73.52
N THR A 335 -44.94 -5.65 -74.20
CA THR A 335 -44.22 -5.54 -75.50
C THR A 335 -45.02 -5.85 -76.78
N LYS A 336 -46.35 -6.01 -76.74
CA LYS A 336 -47.12 -6.52 -77.91
C LYS A 336 -47.86 -5.50 -78.79
N ASP A 337 -48.19 -4.31 -78.30
CA ASP A 337 -49.29 -3.53 -78.91
C ASP A 337 -48.88 -2.52 -80.02
N ALA A 338 -47.59 -2.40 -80.34
CA ALA A 338 -47.05 -1.25 -81.08
C ALA A 338 -47.11 -1.30 -82.63
N LEU A 339 -47.45 -2.43 -83.26
CA LEU A 339 -47.07 -2.69 -84.66
C LEU A 339 -48.09 -2.24 -85.74
N ALA A 340 -49.33 -1.88 -85.40
CA ALA A 340 -50.44 -1.92 -86.35
C ALA A 340 -50.66 -0.67 -87.25
N ALA A 341 -50.06 0.48 -86.94
CA ALA A 341 -50.59 1.78 -87.38
C ALA A 341 -50.08 2.37 -88.73
N GLN A 342 -49.13 1.74 -89.42
CA GLN A 342 -48.19 2.49 -90.29
C GLN A 342 -48.54 2.63 -91.80
N ILE A 343 -49.59 1.99 -92.32
CA ILE A 343 -49.63 1.64 -93.76
C ILE A 343 -50.34 2.64 -94.69
N GLU A 344 -51.46 3.25 -94.30
CA GLU A 344 -52.38 3.93 -95.26
C GLU A 344 -51.91 5.30 -95.78
N GLU A 345 -51.02 5.99 -95.08
CA GLU A 345 -50.74 7.42 -95.28
C GLU A 345 -50.09 7.76 -96.66
N ARG A 346 -49.42 6.80 -97.30
CA ARG A 346 -48.47 7.06 -98.40
C ARG A 346 -49.07 7.49 -99.75
N LYS A 347 -50.36 7.24 -100.05
CA LYS A 347 -50.86 7.27 -101.45
C LYS A 347 -51.26 8.63 -102.01
N LYS A 348 -51.67 9.61 -101.20
CA LYS A 348 -52.17 10.91 -101.72
C LYS A 348 -51.05 11.86 -102.21
N ALA A 349 -49.86 11.78 -101.62
CA ALA A 349 -48.83 12.84 -101.65
C ALA A 349 -48.05 13.04 -102.97
N VAL A 350 -48.52 12.51 -104.12
CA VAL A 350 -47.72 12.44 -105.37
C VAL A 350 -48.13 13.46 -106.43
N ARG A 351 -49.43 13.75 -106.60
CA ARG A 351 -49.92 14.52 -107.77
C ARG A 351 -49.65 16.01 -107.69
N ASP A 352 -49.83 16.60 -106.50
CA ASP A 352 -49.77 18.06 -106.31
C ASP A 352 -48.38 18.66 -106.53
N ARG A 353 -47.34 17.82 -106.50
CA ARG A 353 -45.92 18.23 -106.60
C ARG A 353 -45.60 18.97 -107.91
N ARG A 354 -46.13 18.51 -109.05
CA ARG A 354 -45.67 18.96 -110.39
C ARG A 354 -46.09 20.38 -110.76
N MET A 355 -47.23 20.87 -110.28
CA MET A 355 -47.66 22.25 -110.52
C MET A 355 -46.83 23.24 -109.69
N VAL A 356 -46.51 22.87 -108.45
CA VAL A 356 -45.67 23.66 -107.54
C VAL A 356 -44.26 23.83 -108.11
N GLU A 357 -43.64 22.76 -108.65
CA GLU A 357 -42.28 22.78 -109.21
C GLU A 357 -42.03 23.89 -110.24
N ALA A 358 -43.03 24.28 -111.04
CA ALA A 358 -42.88 25.29 -112.09
C ALA A 358 -42.83 26.73 -111.53
N GLN A 359 -43.74 27.06 -110.60
CA GLN A 359 -43.72 28.36 -109.90
C GLN A 359 -42.53 28.47 -108.95
N PHE A 360 -42.19 27.36 -108.28
CA PHE A 360 -41.06 27.26 -107.37
C PHE A 360 -39.74 27.66 -108.05
N ARG A 361 -39.48 27.30 -109.31
CA ARG A 361 -38.23 27.65 -110.01
C ARG A 361 -37.98 29.16 -110.11
N LYS A 362 -38.97 29.95 -110.55
CA LYS A 362 -38.81 31.41 -110.62
C LYS A 362 -38.62 32.04 -109.25
N GLU A 363 -39.43 31.63 -108.27
CA GLU A 363 -39.21 32.05 -106.89
C GLU A 363 -37.83 31.64 -106.36
N THR A 364 -37.27 30.52 -106.81
CA THR A 364 -35.94 30.04 -106.39
C THR A 364 -34.83 30.91 -106.96
N GLU A 365 -34.94 31.36 -108.21
CA GLU A 365 -33.94 32.25 -108.84
C GLU A 365 -33.89 33.63 -108.14
N ASP A 366 -35.04 34.24 -107.86
CA ASP A 366 -35.11 35.50 -107.10
C ASP A 366 -34.66 35.32 -105.64
N LYS A 367 -35.04 34.21 -104.97
CA LYS A 367 -34.56 33.87 -103.63
C LYS A 367 -33.04 33.69 -103.62
N ILE A 368 -32.44 33.00 -104.59
CA ILE A 368 -30.98 32.85 -104.70
C ILE A 368 -30.29 34.22 -104.83
N ALA A 369 -30.85 35.16 -105.59
CA ALA A 369 -30.26 36.50 -105.74
C ALA A 369 -30.24 37.29 -104.42
N ASP A 370 -31.35 37.27 -103.67
CA ASP A 370 -31.46 37.95 -102.39
C ASP A 370 -30.73 37.20 -101.25
N ASP A 371 -30.70 35.87 -101.28
CA ASP A 371 -29.93 35.04 -100.34
C ASP A 371 -28.42 35.21 -100.58
N MET A 372 -27.96 35.38 -101.83
CA MET A 372 -26.58 35.77 -102.15
C MET A 372 -26.20 37.18 -101.66
N ARG A 373 -27.17 38.07 -101.40
CA ARG A 373 -26.93 39.34 -100.69
C ARG A 373 -26.85 39.12 -99.18
N LYS A 374 -27.85 38.42 -98.61
CA LYS A 374 -27.89 38.06 -97.19
C LYS A 374 -26.64 37.31 -96.77
N GLU A 375 -26.14 36.37 -97.58
CA GLU A 375 -24.96 35.57 -97.26
C GLU A 375 -23.67 36.40 -97.19
N ARG A 376 -23.53 37.47 -98.00
CA ARG A 376 -22.39 38.40 -97.88
C ARG A 376 -22.44 39.18 -96.58
N GLU A 377 -23.62 39.73 -96.25
CA GLU A 377 -23.83 40.42 -94.97
C GLU A 377 -23.67 39.47 -93.78
N GLU A 378 -24.19 38.26 -93.87
CA GLU A 378 -24.03 37.22 -92.85
C GLU A 378 -22.57 36.80 -92.72
N HIS A 379 -21.82 36.66 -93.81
CA HIS A 379 -20.40 36.34 -93.75
C HIS A 379 -19.59 37.48 -93.09
N GLN A 380 -19.95 38.74 -93.29
CA GLN A 380 -19.42 39.88 -92.52
C GLN A 380 -19.83 39.79 -91.05
N LYS A 381 -21.12 39.64 -90.74
CA LYS A 381 -21.66 39.51 -89.37
C LYS A 381 -21.09 38.28 -88.63
N ARG A 382 -20.80 37.18 -89.33
CA ARG A 382 -20.14 35.95 -88.82
C ARG A 382 -18.66 36.23 -88.52
N ARG A 383 -17.94 36.97 -89.38
CA ARG A 383 -16.56 37.41 -89.12
C ARG A 383 -16.46 38.38 -87.94
N GLU A 384 -17.42 39.29 -87.80
CA GLU A 384 -17.49 40.25 -86.68
C GLU A 384 -17.84 39.56 -85.37
N LYS A 385 -18.89 38.71 -85.36
CA LYS A 385 -19.20 37.83 -84.22
C LYS A 385 -18.02 36.92 -83.86
N GLY A 386 -17.30 36.39 -84.84
CA GLY A 386 -16.08 35.60 -84.63
C GLY A 386 -14.94 36.39 -83.99
N LYS A 387 -14.73 37.65 -84.39
CA LYS A 387 -13.77 38.57 -83.73
C LYS A 387 -14.18 38.89 -82.30
N LEU A 388 -15.46 39.23 -82.07
CA LEU A 388 -15.99 39.53 -80.74
C LEU A 388 -15.89 38.30 -79.82
N TYR A 389 -16.34 37.15 -80.27
CA TYR A 389 -16.22 35.88 -79.56
C TYR A 389 -14.75 35.51 -79.28
N SER A 390 -13.83 35.75 -80.21
CA SER A 390 -12.39 35.55 -79.98
C SER A 390 -11.82 36.50 -78.91
N GLN A 391 -12.25 37.76 -78.88
CA GLN A 391 -11.87 38.72 -77.84
C GLN A 391 -12.48 38.38 -76.47
N GLU A 392 -13.74 37.95 -76.43
CA GLU A 392 -14.43 37.47 -75.23
C GLU A 392 -13.79 36.19 -74.69
N LEU A 393 -13.46 35.23 -75.56
CA LEU A 393 -12.76 34.00 -75.19
C LEU A 393 -11.35 34.29 -74.67
N LEU A 394 -10.61 35.21 -75.29
CA LEU A 394 -9.30 35.65 -74.78
C LEU A 394 -9.41 36.35 -73.42
N LYS A 395 -10.43 37.18 -73.19
CA LYS A 395 -10.74 37.75 -71.86
C LYS A 395 -11.07 36.65 -70.86
N GLN A 396 -11.96 35.72 -71.18
CA GLN A 396 -12.29 34.57 -70.32
C GLN A 396 -11.06 33.70 -70.00
N ILE A 397 -10.13 33.52 -70.95
CA ILE A 397 -8.86 32.81 -70.71
C ILE A 397 -7.96 33.61 -69.75
N GLN A 398 -7.86 34.94 -69.92
CA GLN A 398 -7.10 35.81 -69.02
C GLN A 398 -7.73 35.88 -67.61
N ASP A 399 -9.05 35.96 -67.51
CA ASP A 399 -9.81 35.95 -66.25
C ASP A 399 -9.66 34.60 -65.54
N ASN A 400 -9.80 33.47 -66.25
CA ASN A 400 -9.61 32.14 -65.69
C ASN A 400 -8.15 31.89 -65.27
N ALA A 401 -7.17 32.40 -66.02
CA ALA A 401 -5.76 32.36 -65.62
C ALA A 401 -5.49 33.26 -64.39
N SER A 402 -6.19 34.37 -64.25
CA SER A 402 -6.09 35.27 -63.09
C SER A 402 -6.73 34.68 -61.85
N ARG A 403 -7.92 34.06 -61.98
CA ARG A 403 -8.58 33.28 -60.91
C ARG A 403 -7.70 32.15 -60.43
N ARG A 404 -7.20 31.28 -61.34
CA ARG A 404 -6.28 30.19 -60.97
C ARG A 404 -5.02 30.69 -60.24
N LYS A 405 -4.48 31.86 -60.61
CA LYS A 405 -3.35 32.49 -59.90
C LYS A 405 -3.73 33.04 -58.51
N GLN A 406 -4.99 33.43 -58.31
CA GLN A 406 -5.51 33.81 -56.98
C GLN A 406 -5.78 32.55 -56.15
N ASP A 407 -6.43 31.54 -56.72
CA ASP A 407 -6.73 30.26 -56.06
C ASP A 407 -5.46 29.57 -55.56
N VAL A 408 -4.43 29.45 -56.41
CA VAL A 408 -3.12 28.88 -56.04
C VAL A 408 -2.46 29.68 -54.93
N LYS A 409 -2.46 31.02 -54.99
CA LYS A 409 -1.90 31.85 -53.91
C LYS A 409 -2.65 31.66 -52.60
N MET A 410 -3.99 31.62 -52.64
CA MET A 410 -4.82 31.36 -51.46
C MET A 410 -4.58 29.96 -50.88
N GLU A 411 -4.18 28.98 -51.70
CA GLU A 411 -3.77 27.64 -51.27
C GLU A 411 -2.34 27.61 -50.71
N GLU A 412 -1.40 28.32 -51.32
CA GLU A 412 -0.03 28.55 -50.83
C GLU A 412 -0.05 29.24 -49.45
N ASP A 413 -0.79 30.34 -49.31
CA ASP A 413 -0.97 31.07 -48.04
C ASP A 413 -1.60 30.19 -46.95
N ARG A 414 -2.58 29.35 -47.31
CA ARG A 414 -3.16 28.35 -46.39
C ARG A 414 -2.15 27.27 -45.99
N ALA A 415 -1.35 26.76 -46.92
CA ALA A 415 -0.33 25.75 -46.64
C ALA A 415 0.76 26.31 -45.72
N VAL A 416 1.22 27.55 -45.96
CA VAL A 416 2.13 28.28 -45.07
C VAL A 416 1.50 28.47 -43.70
N TYR A 417 0.24 28.94 -43.61
CA TYR A 417 -0.46 29.11 -42.33
C TYR A 417 -0.59 27.81 -41.53
N VAL A 418 -0.98 26.70 -42.16
CA VAL A 418 -1.10 25.38 -41.52
C VAL A 418 0.26 24.88 -41.03
N TRP A 419 1.30 25.01 -41.85
CA TRP A 419 2.67 24.65 -41.46
C TRP A 419 3.16 25.51 -40.28
N ASP A 420 2.80 26.80 -40.25
CA ASP A 420 3.16 27.71 -39.17
C ASP A 420 2.42 27.40 -37.86
N CYS A 421 1.15 27.01 -37.95
CA CYS A 421 0.36 26.54 -36.81
C CYS A 421 0.89 25.22 -36.24
N ASP A 422 1.23 24.25 -37.08
CA ASP A 422 1.86 22.99 -36.68
C ASP A 422 3.27 23.22 -36.08
N ARG A 423 4.08 24.09 -36.70
CA ARG A 423 5.37 24.52 -36.16
C ARG A 423 5.25 25.13 -34.76
N LYS A 424 4.26 26.01 -34.55
CA LYS A 424 3.96 26.59 -33.22
C LYS A 424 3.45 25.53 -32.23
N TRP A 425 2.55 24.64 -32.65
CA TRP A 425 2.06 23.52 -31.85
C TRP A 425 3.20 22.62 -31.36
N ARG A 426 4.09 22.17 -32.26
CA ARG A 426 5.26 21.35 -31.91
C ARG A 426 6.21 22.06 -30.95
N GLN A 427 6.39 23.38 -31.07
CA GLN A 427 7.18 24.17 -30.11
C GLN A 427 6.52 24.27 -28.74
N GLU A 428 5.20 24.44 -28.66
CA GLU A 428 4.45 24.42 -27.40
C GLU A 428 4.50 23.03 -26.74
N VAL A 429 4.26 21.96 -27.51
CA VAL A 429 4.36 20.57 -27.06
C VAL A 429 5.78 20.24 -26.56
N SER A 430 6.82 20.69 -27.25
CA SER A 430 8.21 20.49 -26.81
C SER A 430 8.50 21.21 -25.49
N LYS A 431 8.03 22.44 -25.30
CA LYS A 431 8.18 23.21 -24.05
C LYS A 431 7.37 22.60 -22.90
N GLU A 432 6.20 22.03 -23.19
CA GLU A 432 5.39 21.37 -22.17
C GLU A 432 5.93 19.98 -21.80
N ARG A 433 6.51 19.26 -22.77
CA ARG A 433 7.32 18.06 -22.52
C ARG A 433 8.48 18.38 -21.57
N GLU A 434 9.25 19.42 -21.88
CA GLU A 434 10.39 19.86 -21.08
C GLU A 434 9.99 20.15 -19.62
N LYS A 435 8.88 20.88 -19.42
CA LYS A 435 8.30 21.13 -18.09
C LYS A 435 7.85 19.86 -17.38
N MET A 436 7.09 18.97 -18.03
CA MET A 436 6.66 17.70 -17.43
C MET A 436 7.86 16.85 -17.00
N ILE A 437 8.95 16.85 -17.77
CA ILE A 437 10.21 16.20 -17.41
C ILE A 437 10.84 16.89 -16.21
N GLN A 438 10.99 18.22 -16.22
CA GLN A 438 11.58 18.99 -15.12
C GLN A 438 10.80 18.85 -13.80
N GLU A 439 9.46 18.84 -13.87
CA GLU A 439 8.52 18.70 -12.75
C GLU A 439 8.58 17.29 -12.13
N HIS A 440 8.54 16.23 -12.96
CA HIS A 440 8.33 14.85 -12.48
C HIS A 440 9.56 13.94 -12.53
N ALA A 441 10.38 13.99 -13.58
CA ALA A 441 11.44 13.00 -13.79
C ALA A 441 12.48 12.91 -12.64
N PRO A 442 12.90 14.01 -11.99
CA PRO A 442 13.79 13.94 -10.82
C PRO A 442 13.23 13.11 -9.67
N GLN A 443 11.91 13.09 -9.47
CA GLN A 443 11.26 12.33 -8.41
C GLN A 443 11.17 10.83 -8.70
N LEU A 444 11.51 10.42 -9.93
CA LEU A 444 11.31 9.09 -10.49
C LEU A 444 12.59 8.47 -11.05
N LEU A 445 13.76 9.09 -10.84
CA LEU A 445 15.05 8.50 -11.19
C LEU A 445 15.22 7.16 -10.46
N GLY A 446 15.66 6.12 -11.19
CA GLY A 446 15.65 4.72 -10.74
C GLY A 446 14.33 3.97 -10.95
N TYR A 447 13.19 4.67 -11.05
CA TYR A 447 11.85 4.07 -11.17
C TYR A 447 11.22 4.20 -12.56
N LEU A 448 11.74 5.08 -13.43
CA LEU A 448 11.33 5.19 -14.83
C LEU A 448 11.85 4.02 -15.69
N GLN A 449 11.01 3.54 -16.61
CA GLN A 449 11.40 2.56 -17.61
C GLN A 449 12.40 3.14 -18.62
N ALA A 450 13.35 2.33 -19.07
CA ALA A 450 14.36 2.74 -20.05
C ALA A 450 13.71 3.13 -21.39
N GLY A 451 14.01 4.34 -21.88
CA GLY A 451 13.42 4.90 -23.10
C GLY A 451 12.15 5.75 -22.90
N VAL A 452 11.74 6.03 -21.66
CA VAL A 452 10.75 7.10 -21.37
C VAL A 452 11.34 8.48 -21.65
N LEU A 453 12.61 8.67 -21.26
CA LEU A 453 13.41 9.86 -21.50
C LEU A 453 14.08 9.79 -22.88
N GLN A 454 14.00 10.88 -23.64
CA GLN A 454 14.73 11.10 -24.90
C GLN A 454 16.05 11.86 -24.63
N PRO A 455 17.04 11.83 -25.55
CA PRO A 455 18.28 12.59 -25.40
C PRO A 455 18.06 14.11 -25.22
N SER A 456 17.01 14.66 -25.83
CA SER A 456 16.55 16.04 -25.68
C SER A 456 16.07 16.39 -24.27
N ASP A 457 15.63 15.39 -23.50
CA ASP A 457 15.05 15.59 -22.16
C ASP A 457 16.15 15.70 -21.09
N LEU A 458 17.36 15.20 -21.38
CA LEU A 458 18.48 15.12 -20.44
C LEU A 458 18.87 16.45 -19.75
N PRO A 459 18.89 17.61 -20.44
CA PRO A 459 19.17 18.89 -19.79
C PRO A 459 18.10 19.25 -18.74
N ALA A 460 16.82 19.02 -19.04
CA ALA A 460 15.72 19.28 -18.13
C ALA A 460 15.71 18.30 -16.93
N VAL A 461 16.04 17.02 -17.16
CA VAL A 461 16.26 16.05 -16.08
C VAL A 461 17.41 16.49 -15.17
N ARG A 462 18.55 16.92 -15.75
CA ARG A 462 19.72 17.38 -14.98
C ARG A 462 19.43 18.69 -14.23
N ALA A 463 18.70 19.63 -14.83
CA ALA A 463 18.25 20.86 -14.17
C ALA A 463 17.33 20.57 -12.97
N GLY A 464 16.35 19.67 -13.14
CA GLY A 464 15.47 19.23 -12.06
C GLY A 464 16.22 18.43 -10.98
N ALA A 465 17.11 17.52 -11.36
CA ALA A 465 17.93 16.74 -10.43
C ALA A 465 18.87 17.62 -9.59
N ASN A 466 19.45 18.68 -10.19
CA ASN A 466 20.30 19.64 -9.48
C ASN A 466 19.63 20.36 -8.31
N THR A 467 18.29 20.38 -8.23
CA THR A 467 17.55 20.92 -7.08
C THR A 467 17.66 20.06 -5.82
N LYS A 468 18.04 18.77 -5.94
CA LYS A 468 18.17 17.83 -4.83
C LYS A 468 19.62 17.31 -4.72
N PRO A 469 20.29 17.43 -3.56
CA PRO A 469 21.69 17.04 -3.43
C PRO A 469 21.91 15.54 -3.70
N GLU A 470 21.00 14.69 -3.22
CA GLU A 470 21.00 13.22 -3.38
C GLU A 470 21.07 12.76 -4.85
N LEU A 471 20.44 13.50 -5.77
CA LEU A 471 20.31 13.09 -7.17
C LEU A 471 21.51 13.50 -8.03
N LYS A 472 22.40 14.36 -7.54
CA LYS A 472 23.56 14.88 -8.29
C LYS A 472 24.63 13.82 -8.60
N VAL A 473 24.63 12.72 -7.85
CA VAL A 473 25.60 11.62 -7.99
C VAL A 473 25.17 10.56 -9.02
N LEU A 474 23.91 10.61 -9.48
CA LEU A 474 23.36 9.60 -10.40
C LEU A 474 23.83 9.80 -11.85
N ASP A 475 24.22 8.71 -12.50
CA ASP A 475 24.46 8.69 -13.96
C ASP A 475 23.13 8.73 -14.74
N ILE A 476 22.63 9.95 -14.93
CA ILE A 476 21.43 10.25 -15.72
C ILE A 476 21.59 9.79 -17.18
N GLU A 477 22.80 9.81 -17.73
CA GLU A 477 23.06 9.45 -19.13
C GLU A 477 23.08 7.92 -19.32
N GLY A 478 23.65 7.18 -18.37
CA GLY A 478 23.57 5.72 -18.29
C GLY A 478 22.14 5.21 -18.08
N MET A 479 21.33 5.90 -17.26
CA MET A 479 19.90 5.54 -17.09
C MET A 479 19.08 5.74 -18.37
N ALA A 480 19.36 6.78 -19.16
CA ALA A 480 18.65 7.01 -20.43
C ALA A 480 19.11 6.06 -21.56
N LYS A 481 20.36 5.59 -21.54
CA LYS A 481 20.90 4.60 -22.49
C LYS A 481 20.21 3.25 -22.31
N SER A 482 19.18 3.00 -23.12
CA SER A 482 18.41 1.75 -23.07
C SER A 482 19.30 0.52 -23.24
N LYS A 483 19.41 -0.30 -22.19
CA LYS A 483 20.09 -1.61 -22.21
C LYS A 483 19.57 -2.54 -23.32
N ARG A 484 18.36 -2.28 -23.86
CA ARG A 484 17.78 -2.97 -25.02
C ARG A 484 18.50 -2.67 -26.33
N ALA A 485 19.09 -1.48 -26.49
CA ALA A 485 19.92 -1.13 -27.64
C ALA A 485 21.29 -1.83 -27.57
N HIS A 486 21.91 -1.84 -26.38
CA HIS A 486 23.16 -2.57 -26.16
C HIS A 486 22.98 -4.07 -26.39
N ARG A 487 21.95 -4.69 -25.81
CA ARG A 487 21.60 -6.10 -26.05
C ARG A 487 21.26 -6.41 -27.51
N ARG A 488 20.69 -5.48 -28.27
CA ARG A 488 20.50 -5.65 -29.72
C ARG A 488 21.84 -5.69 -30.45
N GLN A 489 22.82 -4.86 -30.08
CA GLN A 489 24.17 -4.93 -30.65
C GLN A 489 24.92 -6.20 -30.22
N GLU A 490 24.75 -6.67 -28.99
CA GLU A 490 25.32 -7.94 -28.50
C GLU A 490 24.74 -9.12 -29.28
N VAL A 491 23.41 -9.25 -29.32
CA VAL A 491 22.71 -10.31 -30.08
C VAL A 491 23.00 -10.23 -31.58
N SER A 492 23.16 -9.03 -32.15
CA SER A 492 23.59 -8.86 -33.54
C SER A 492 24.99 -9.41 -33.78
N LYS A 493 25.94 -9.16 -32.87
CA LYS A 493 27.32 -9.66 -32.95
C LYS A 493 27.42 -11.17 -32.68
N GLU A 494 26.62 -11.71 -31.76
CA GLU A 494 26.53 -13.17 -31.56
C GLU A 494 25.89 -13.87 -32.77
N ARG A 495 24.85 -13.27 -33.36
CA ARG A 495 24.24 -13.74 -34.61
C ARG A 495 25.24 -13.69 -35.76
N GLU A 496 25.99 -12.61 -35.90
CA GLU A 496 27.06 -12.45 -36.89
C GLU A 496 28.13 -13.54 -36.74
N LYS A 497 28.60 -13.82 -35.49
CA LYS A 497 29.52 -14.93 -35.18
C LYS A 497 28.94 -16.30 -35.52
N MET A 498 27.74 -16.64 -35.01
CA MET A 498 27.10 -17.93 -35.30
C MET A 498 26.92 -18.15 -36.80
N ILE A 499 26.59 -17.09 -37.55
CA ILE A 499 26.49 -17.13 -38.99
C ILE A 499 27.87 -17.33 -39.63
N GLN A 500 28.91 -16.60 -39.20
CA GLN A 500 30.28 -16.76 -39.71
C GLN A 500 30.85 -18.17 -39.43
N GLU A 501 30.57 -18.75 -38.27
CA GLU A 501 31.13 -20.05 -37.83
C GLU A 501 30.34 -21.25 -38.38
N HIS A 502 29.00 -21.18 -38.39
CA HIS A 502 28.14 -22.34 -38.70
C HIS A 502 27.45 -22.26 -40.08
N ALA A 503 27.01 -21.09 -40.54
CA ALA A 503 26.26 -21.01 -41.80
C ALA A 503 27.04 -21.51 -43.04
N PRO A 504 28.36 -21.29 -43.19
CA PRO A 504 29.15 -21.90 -44.26
C PRO A 504 29.06 -23.42 -44.30
N GLN A 505 28.94 -24.06 -43.13
CA GLN A 505 28.89 -25.52 -43.00
C GLN A 505 27.51 -26.09 -43.37
N LEU A 506 26.51 -25.22 -43.47
CA LEU A 506 25.11 -25.53 -43.80
C LEU A 506 24.68 -24.95 -45.17
N LEU A 507 25.61 -24.35 -45.93
CA LEU A 507 25.35 -23.85 -47.29
C LEU A 507 24.85 -24.97 -48.19
N GLY A 508 23.56 -24.92 -48.55
CA GLY A 508 22.87 -25.96 -49.32
C GLY A 508 21.73 -26.67 -48.56
N TYR A 509 21.74 -26.61 -47.22
CA TYR A 509 20.70 -27.16 -46.35
C TYR A 509 19.81 -26.08 -45.73
N LEU A 510 20.32 -24.85 -45.57
CA LEU A 510 19.54 -23.70 -45.12
C LEU A 510 18.38 -23.38 -46.10
N GLN A 511 17.17 -23.17 -45.56
CA GLN A 511 16.01 -22.76 -46.35
C GLN A 511 16.13 -21.28 -46.80
N ALA A 512 15.50 -20.96 -47.93
CA ALA A 512 15.46 -19.59 -48.45
C ALA A 512 14.77 -18.66 -47.45
N GLY A 513 15.42 -17.55 -47.09
CA GLY A 513 14.93 -16.59 -46.09
C GLY A 513 15.47 -16.77 -44.67
N VAL A 514 16.21 -17.85 -44.38
CA VAL A 514 16.90 -18.02 -43.07
C VAL A 514 18.08 -17.05 -42.92
N LEU A 515 18.76 -16.74 -44.03
CA LEU A 515 19.77 -15.69 -44.14
C LEU A 515 19.14 -14.42 -44.70
N GLN A 516 19.37 -13.30 -44.02
CA GLN A 516 18.99 -11.95 -44.44
C GLN A 516 20.11 -11.33 -45.30
N PRO A 517 19.83 -10.29 -46.10
CA PRO A 517 20.86 -9.64 -46.93
C PRO A 517 22.05 -9.10 -46.12
N GLU A 518 21.78 -8.68 -44.89
CA GLU A 518 22.75 -8.19 -43.90
C GLU A 518 23.74 -9.28 -43.43
N ASP A 519 23.39 -10.56 -43.56
CA ASP A 519 24.21 -11.70 -43.11
C ASP A 519 25.27 -12.11 -44.13
N LEU A 520 25.08 -11.77 -45.41
CA LEU A 520 25.90 -12.24 -46.52
C LEU A 520 27.40 -11.91 -46.40
N PRO A 521 27.83 -10.76 -45.84
CA PRO A 521 29.24 -10.51 -45.54
C PRO A 521 29.83 -11.50 -44.54
N ALA A 522 29.10 -11.85 -43.48
CA ALA A 522 29.54 -12.79 -42.45
C ALA A 522 29.59 -14.24 -42.99
N VAL A 523 28.57 -14.65 -43.77
CA VAL A 523 28.57 -15.95 -44.46
C VAL A 523 29.75 -16.05 -45.43
N ARG A 524 30.03 -15.00 -46.21
CA ARG A 524 31.17 -14.97 -47.15
C ARG A 524 32.51 -14.96 -46.41
N ALA A 525 32.64 -14.23 -45.30
CA ALA A 525 33.83 -14.25 -44.45
C ALA A 525 34.09 -15.66 -43.88
N GLY A 526 33.05 -16.33 -43.40
CA GLY A 526 33.13 -17.71 -42.93
C GLY A 526 33.46 -18.71 -44.05
N ALA A 527 32.80 -18.64 -45.20
CA ALA A 527 33.05 -19.51 -46.35
C ALA A 527 34.47 -19.35 -46.91
N ASN A 528 35.02 -18.14 -46.90
CA ASN A 528 36.41 -17.86 -47.31
C ASN A 528 37.47 -18.59 -46.46
N THR A 529 37.13 -19.08 -45.26
CA THR A 529 38.05 -19.88 -44.42
C THR A 529 38.24 -21.32 -44.92
N LYS A 530 37.32 -21.84 -45.75
CA LYS A 530 37.40 -23.20 -46.30
C LYS A 530 37.57 -23.15 -47.83
N PRO A 531 38.65 -23.69 -48.41
CA PRO A 531 38.95 -23.53 -49.84
C PRO A 531 37.85 -24.10 -50.76
N GLU A 532 37.18 -25.16 -50.32
CA GLU A 532 36.07 -25.80 -51.04
C GLU A 532 34.81 -24.91 -51.16
N LEU A 533 34.52 -24.08 -50.15
CA LEU A 533 33.33 -23.23 -50.11
C LEU A 533 33.54 -21.87 -50.82
N LYS A 534 34.79 -21.47 -51.02
CA LYS A 534 35.19 -20.19 -51.62
C LYS A 534 34.72 -19.99 -53.07
N VAL A 535 34.31 -21.06 -53.75
CA VAL A 535 33.82 -21.08 -55.14
C VAL A 535 32.29 -20.94 -55.23
N LEU A 536 31.56 -20.98 -54.11
CA LEU A 536 30.10 -20.92 -54.09
C LEU A 536 29.57 -19.48 -54.29
N ASP A 537 28.58 -19.33 -55.18
CA ASP A 537 27.82 -18.08 -55.30
C ASP A 537 26.78 -17.94 -54.16
N ILE A 538 27.27 -17.49 -53.01
CA ILE A 538 26.48 -17.23 -51.80
C ILE A 538 25.37 -16.19 -52.07
N GLU A 539 25.59 -15.25 -53.00
CA GLU A 539 24.61 -14.22 -53.33
C GLU A 539 23.46 -14.75 -54.20
N GLY A 540 23.78 -15.54 -55.22
CA GLY A 540 22.79 -16.27 -56.02
C GLY A 540 22.01 -17.28 -55.17
N MET A 541 22.67 -18.00 -54.27
CA MET A 541 22.02 -18.91 -53.32
C MET A 541 21.02 -18.19 -52.41
N ALA A 542 21.37 -17.00 -51.88
CA ALA A 542 20.47 -16.21 -51.02
C ALA A 542 19.29 -15.57 -51.78
N LYS A 543 19.49 -15.19 -53.05
CA LYS A 543 18.45 -14.58 -53.91
C LYS A 543 17.52 -15.62 -54.56
N SER A 544 17.91 -16.90 -54.60
CA SER A 544 17.12 -17.96 -55.23
C SER A 544 15.93 -18.43 -54.39
N LYS A 545 14.71 -18.29 -54.93
CA LYS A 545 13.49 -18.93 -54.40
C LYS A 545 13.42 -20.45 -54.69
N ARG A 546 14.39 -21.03 -55.40
CA ARG A 546 14.49 -22.48 -55.65
C ARG A 546 15.68 -23.06 -54.90
N ALA A 547 15.45 -24.11 -54.12
CA ALA A 547 16.50 -24.86 -53.44
C ALA A 547 17.52 -25.41 -54.46
N HIS A 548 18.80 -25.05 -54.30
CA HIS A 548 19.85 -25.40 -55.25
C HIS A 548 20.11 -26.91 -55.20
N ARG A 549 19.82 -27.62 -56.30
CA ARG A 549 20.05 -29.06 -56.39
C ARG A 549 21.52 -29.33 -56.74
N PHE A 550 22.32 -29.80 -55.79
CA PHE A 550 23.63 -30.37 -56.08
C PHE A 550 23.47 -31.65 -56.90
N ALA A 551 24.18 -31.74 -58.03
CA ALA A 551 24.01 -32.82 -59.01
C ALA A 551 24.52 -34.20 -58.56
N LYS A 552 25.16 -34.30 -57.38
CA LYS A 552 25.66 -35.54 -56.77
C LYS A 552 25.15 -35.69 -55.33
N CYS A 553 23.83 -35.72 -55.17
CA CYS A 553 23.20 -36.03 -53.89
C CYS A 553 23.18 -37.56 -53.69
N ASN A 554 23.93 -38.07 -52.70
CA ASN A 554 24.11 -39.51 -52.48
C ASN A 554 22.81 -40.17 -51.99
N ALA A 555 22.64 -41.48 -52.19
CA ALA A 555 21.35 -42.17 -52.03
C ALA A 555 20.71 -41.97 -50.64
N MET A 556 21.50 -41.97 -49.57
CA MET A 556 21.06 -41.73 -48.19
C MET A 556 20.36 -40.37 -47.98
N CYS A 557 20.67 -39.37 -48.81
CA CYS A 557 20.07 -38.03 -48.73
C CYS A 557 18.66 -37.95 -49.35
N ARG A 558 18.10 -39.05 -49.88
CA ARG A 558 16.66 -39.17 -50.15
C ARG A 558 15.89 -39.58 -48.89
N THR A 559 16.40 -40.55 -48.14
CA THR A 559 15.75 -41.10 -46.94
C THR A 559 15.59 -40.05 -45.84
N LEU A 560 16.59 -39.16 -45.67
CA LEU A 560 16.54 -38.00 -44.76
C LEU A 560 15.74 -36.80 -45.33
N ARG A 561 14.77 -37.06 -46.20
CA ARG A 561 13.88 -36.05 -46.81
C ARG A 561 12.40 -36.46 -46.84
N GLU A 562 12.11 -37.66 -46.36
CA GLU A 562 10.77 -38.22 -46.18
C GLU A 562 10.41 -38.31 -44.66
N TYR A 563 11.35 -37.89 -43.81
CA TYR A 563 11.19 -37.41 -42.43
C TYR A 563 11.43 -35.88 -42.41
#